data_AF-A0A367I3L0-F1
#
_entry.id   AF-A0A367I3L0-F1
#
_cell.length_a   1.000
_cell.length_b   1.000
_cell.length_c   1.000
_cell.angle_alpha   90.00
_cell.angle_beta   90.00
_cell.angle_gamma   90.00
#
_symmetry.space_group_name_H-M   'P 1'
#
loop_
_entity.id
_entity.type
_entity.pdbx_description
1 polymer ?
#
loop_
_entity_poly.entity_id
_entity_poly.type
_entity_poly.pdbx_seq_one_letter_code
_entity_poly.pdbx_strand_id
1 'polypeptide(L)'
;MFIPHRTDIQWEYFGPPGPHPDIEGVCGRRVRIIQEKNLSKFEKFISALMKAPTHVNRDLDDLNSLMWELMDGNRNFAEIVQLMDSTFHERMIPTTERSLASIDQLVKLGYVRIDPLVDENLSA
;
A
#
# COMPACT_ATOMS: atom_id res chain seq x y z
N MET A 1 3.23 -8.30 -17.40
CA MET A 1 2.63 -8.42 -16.06
C MET A 1 3.71 -8.01 -15.04
N PHE A 2 3.36 -7.55 -13.84
CA PHE A 2 4.32 -6.94 -12.90
C PHE A 2 4.06 -7.37 -11.46
N ILE A 3 5.07 -7.23 -10.60
CA ILE A 3 5.00 -7.49 -9.16
C ILE A 3 5.12 -6.16 -8.41
N PRO A 4 4.12 -5.75 -7.65
CA PRO A 4 4.24 -4.64 -6.72
C PRO A 4 4.91 -5.04 -5.40
N HIS A 5 5.81 -4.20 -4.92
CA HIS A 5 6.58 -4.39 -3.69
C HIS A 5 6.54 -3.13 -2.81
N ARG A 6 6.20 -3.26 -1.53
CA ARG A 6 6.23 -2.16 -0.55
C ARG A 6 7.64 -1.60 -0.35
N THR A 7 7.79 -0.28 -0.21
CA THR A 7 9.08 0.29 0.18
C THR A 7 9.33 0.13 1.68
N ASP A 8 10.55 0.43 2.14
CA ASP A 8 10.93 0.40 3.57
C ASP A 8 10.31 1.56 4.39
N ILE A 9 9.16 2.08 3.94
CA ILE A 9 8.41 3.11 4.66
C ILE A 9 7.86 2.52 5.96
N GLN A 10 7.81 3.33 7.02
CA GLN A 10 7.23 2.91 8.29
C GLN A 10 5.71 2.80 8.18
N TRP A 11 5.14 1.75 8.76
CA TRP A 11 3.69 1.53 8.80
C TRP A 11 3.32 0.67 10.01
N GLU A 12 2.05 0.73 10.42
CA GLU A 12 1.50 -0.05 11.52
C GLU A 12 0.09 -0.56 11.21
N TYR A 13 -0.32 -1.62 11.90
CA TYR A 13 -1.71 -2.06 11.93
C TYR A 13 -2.51 -1.30 12.98
N PHE A 14 -3.75 -0.96 12.65
CA PHE A 14 -4.68 -0.37 13.60
C PHE A 14 -6.12 -0.85 13.39
N GLY A 15 -6.90 -0.80 14.47
CA GLY A 15 -8.30 -1.19 14.45
C GLY A 15 -8.54 -2.71 14.31
N PRO A 16 -9.81 -3.12 14.30
CA PRO A 16 -10.19 -4.52 14.08
C PRO A 16 -9.95 -4.95 12.61
N PRO A 17 -9.78 -6.26 12.37
CA PRO A 17 -9.70 -6.79 11.01
C PRO A 17 -11.02 -6.59 10.26
N GLY A 18 -10.92 -6.20 8.98
CA GLY A 18 -12.03 -6.13 8.03
C GLY A 18 -12.10 -7.38 7.14
N PRO A 19 -12.83 -7.33 6.02
CA PRO A 19 -12.85 -8.41 5.02
C PRO A 19 -11.46 -8.68 4.47
N HIS A 20 -11.04 -9.95 4.46
CA HIS A 20 -9.74 -10.38 3.93
C HIS A 20 -9.79 -11.86 3.52
N PRO A 21 -8.93 -12.28 2.58
CA PRO A 21 -8.73 -13.68 2.27
C PRO A 21 -7.91 -14.37 3.38
N ASP A 22 -8.20 -15.65 3.62
CA ASP A 22 -7.43 -16.49 4.56
C ASP A 22 -6.14 -16.99 3.89
N ILE A 23 -5.13 -16.12 3.83
CA ILE A 23 -3.82 -16.41 3.25
C ILE A 23 -2.70 -15.91 4.15
N GLU A 24 -1.53 -16.55 4.05
CA GLU A 24 -0.36 -16.16 4.82
C GLU A 24 0.06 -14.71 4.52
N GLY A 25 0.36 -13.96 5.59
CA GLY A 25 0.81 -12.57 5.52
C GLY A 25 -0.30 -11.53 5.40
N VAL A 26 -1.57 -11.94 5.40
CA VAL A 26 -2.74 -11.06 5.31
C VAL A 26 -3.60 -11.23 6.56
N CYS A 27 -3.90 -10.14 7.26
CA CYS A 27 -4.74 -10.17 8.46
C CYS A 27 -6.00 -9.30 8.35
N GLY A 28 -6.12 -8.52 7.27
CA GLY A 28 -7.28 -7.66 7.02
C GLY A 28 -7.39 -6.44 7.92
N ARG A 29 -6.40 -6.17 8.79
CA ARG A 29 -6.40 -4.97 9.62
C ARG A 29 -6.13 -3.74 8.78
N ARG A 30 -6.60 -2.59 9.25
CA ARG A 30 -6.29 -1.32 8.58
C ARG A 30 -4.83 -0.99 8.78
N VAL A 31 -4.25 -0.38 7.76
CA VAL A 31 -2.85 0.00 7.72
C VAL A 31 -2.72 1.50 7.81
N ARG A 32 -1.84 1.97 8.69
CA ARG A 32 -1.44 3.38 8.76
C ARG A 32 0.00 3.50 8.29
N ILE A 33 0.23 4.34 7.30
CA ILE A 33 1.58 4.71 6.86
C ILE A 33 2.04 5.90 7.70
N ILE A 34 3.28 5.83 8.20
CA ILE A 34 3.91 6.84 9.04
C ILE A 34 5.01 7.50 8.21
N GLN A 35 4.82 8.77 7.86
CA GLN A 35 5.79 9.54 7.09
C GLN A 35 6.41 10.64 7.95
N GLU A 36 7.74 10.68 8.03
CA GLU A 36 8.45 11.79 8.66
C GLU A 36 8.30 13.07 7.81
N LYS A 37 7.98 14.20 8.46
CA LYS A 37 8.05 15.49 7.77
C LYS A 37 9.52 15.85 7.56
N ASN A 38 9.92 16.01 6.31
CA ASN A 38 11.16 16.70 5.97
C ASN A 38 11.01 18.20 6.28
N LEU A 39 11.11 18.57 7.57
CA LEU A 39 11.15 19.96 8.02
C LEU A 39 12.49 20.58 7.56
N SER A 40 12.55 20.99 6.30
CA SER A 40 13.68 21.74 5.74
C SER A 40 13.82 23.04 6.52
N LYS A 41 14.84 23.14 7.38
CA LYS A 41 15.45 24.28 8.13
C LYS A 41 14.63 25.56 8.44
N PHE A 42 13.75 26.03 7.56
CA PHE A 42 12.76 27.10 7.75
C PHE A 42 11.73 26.80 8.85
N GLU A 43 11.38 25.54 9.09
CA GLU A 43 10.42 25.17 10.14
C GLU A 43 11.01 25.05 11.55
N LYS A 44 12.33 25.10 11.73
CA LYS A 44 12.94 25.05 13.08
C LYS A 44 12.51 26.21 13.98
N PHE A 45 12.11 27.34 13.38
CA PHE A 45 11.60 28.51 14.12
C PHE A 45 10.10 28.38 14.44
N ILE A 46 9.34 27.62 13.63
CA ILE A 46 7.89 27.37 13.84
C ILE A 46 7.67 26.20 14.80
N SER A 47 8.51 25.15 14.76
CA SER A 47 8.37 23.94 15.59
C SER A 47 8.63 24.19 17.09
N ALA A 48 9.36 25.25 17.44
CA ALA A 48 9.49 25.70 18.83
C ALA A 48 8.23 26.43 19.34
N LEU A 49 7.47 27.06 18.43
CA LEU A 49 6.26 27.83 18.76
C LEU A 49 4.98 27.00 18.66
N MET A 50 4.95 26.01 17.75
CA MET A 50 3.88 25.06 17.59
C MET A 50 4.44 23.67 17.91
N LYS A 51 3.92 22.97 18.92
CA LYS A 51 4.14 21.53 19.18
C LYS A 51 3.59 20.69 18.01
N ALA A 52 4.04 20.96 16.80
CA ALA A 52 3.53 20.40 15.58
C ALA A 52 4.03 18.97 15.47
N PRO A 53 3.14 17.98 15.23
CA PRO A 53 3.54 16.60 15.07
C PRO A 53 4.55 16.49 13.92
N THR A 54 5.69 15.87 14.22
CA THR A 54 6.84 15.65 13.33
C THR A 54 6.58 14.56 12.29
N HIS A 55 5.47 13.83 12.44
CA HIS A 55 5.03 12.75 11.57
C HIS A 55 3.67 13.05 10.97
N VAL A 56 3.48 12.64 9.73
CA VAL A 56 2.17 12.61 9.06
C VAL A 56 1.74 11.15 9.01
N ASN A 57 0.61 10.87 9.66
CA ASN A 57 -0.03 9.57 9.62
C ASN A 57 -1.05 9.56 8.47
N ARG A 58 -0.93 8.58 7.58
CA ARG A 58 -1.89 8.34 6.51
C ARG A 58 -2.58 7.01 6.75
N ASP A 59 -3.82 7.10 7.19
CA ASP A 59 -4.67 5.94 7.42
C ASP A 59 -5.21 5.46 6.07
N LEU A 60 -4.94 4.20 5.72
CA LEU A 60 -5.53 3.56 4.56
C LEU A 60 -6.94 3.07 4.90
N ASP A 61 -7.84 3.09 3.91
CA ASP A 61 -9.14 2.43 4.02
C ASP A 61 -8.99 0.90 3.95
N ASP A 62 -10.08 0.17 4.10
CA ASP A 62 -10.07 -1.30 4.10
C ASP A 62 -9.53 -1.89 2.79
N LEU A 63 -9.95 -1.34 1.65
CA LEU A 63 -9.50 -1.75 0.32
C LEU A 63 -7.98 -1.56 0.15
N ASN A 64 -7.48 -0.37 0.44
CA ASN A 64 -6.07 -0.04 0.25
C ASN A 64 -5.18 -0.70 1.30
N SER A 65 -5.71 -0.96 2.49
CA SER A 65 -5.02 -1.75 3.51
C SER A 65 -4.83 -3.19 3.06
N LEU A 66 -5.87 -3.84 2.52
CA LEU A 66 -5.70 -5.20 1.99
C LEU A 66 -4.72 -5.21 0.83
N MET A 67 -4.85 -4.26 -0.10
CA MET A 67 -3.92 -4.17 -1.23
C MET A 67 -2.48 -3.96 -0.74
N TRP A 68 -2.27 -3.13 0.29
CA TRP A 68 -0.97 -2.98 0.95
C TRP A 68 -0.40 -4.30 1.46
N GLU A 69 -1.21 -5.12 2.15
CA GLU A 69 -0.78 -6.44 2.63
C GLU A 69 -0.42 -7.38 1.48
N LEU A 70 -1.18 -7.34 0.38
CA LEU A 70 -0.98 -8.20 -0.79
C LEU A 70 0.26 -7.83 -1.62
N MET A 71 0.74 -6.59 -1.56
CA MET A 71 1.95 -6.10 -2.25
C MET A 71 3.23 -6.47 -1.48
N ASP A 72 3.40 -7.75 -1.21
CA ASP A 72 4.52 -8.30 -0.47
C ASP A 72 5.76 -8.60 -1.32
N GLY A 73 5.70 -8.34 -2.63
CA GLY A 73 6.79 -8.67 -3.57
C GLY A 73 6.76 -10.09 -4.11
N ASN A 74 5.79 -10.92 -3.71
CA ASN A 74 5.67 -12.30 -4.18
C ASN A 74 4.49 -12.47 -5.14
N ARG A 75 3.46 -11.64 -5.01
CA ARG A 75 2.23 -11.72 -5.81
C ARG A 75 2.29 -10.80 -7.01
N ASN A 76 1.85 -11.29 -8.16
CA ASN A 76 1.72 -10.47 -9.35
C ASN A 76 0.38 -9.70 -9.37
N PHE A 77 0.29 -8.67 -10.22
CA PHE A 77 -0.90 -7.83 -10.31
C PHE A 77 -2.21 -8.59 -10.58
N ALA A 78 -2.19 -9.64 -11.40
CA ALA A 78 -3.40 -10.39 -11.73
C ALA A 78 -3.92 -11.19 -10.52
N GLU A 79 -3.01 -11.80 -9.75
CA GLU A 79 -3.35 -12.49 -8.49
C GLU A 79 -3.95 -11.51 -7.47
N ILE A 80 -3.36 -10.32 -7.36
CA ILE A 80 -3.86 -9.28 -6.45
C ILE A 80 -5.28 -8.86 -6.85
N VAL A 81 -5.52 -8.59 -8.13
CA VAL A 81 -6.86 -8.23 -8.63
C VAL A 81 -7.87 -9.34 -8.32
N GLN A 82 -7.51 -10.61 -8.53
CA GLN A 82 -8.39 -11.74 -8.22
C GLN A 82 -8.71 -11.85 -6.72
N LEU A 83 -7.72 -11.66 -5.84
CA LEU A 83 -7.91 -11.66 -4.39
C LEU A 83 -8.77 -10.49 -3.93
N MET A 84 -8.56 -9.31 -4.51
CA MET A 84 -9.36 -8.13 -4.22
C MET A 84 -10.82 -8.29 -4.68
N ASP A 85 -11.04 -8.85 -5.87
CA ASP A 85 -12.37 -9.11 -6.42
C ASP A 85 -13.14 -10.13 -5.57
N SER A 86 -12.50 -11.24 -5.22
CA SER A 86 -13.09 -12.28 -4.35
C SER A 86 -13.36 -11.81 -2.92
N THR A 87 -12.67 -10.78 -2.44
CA THR A 87 -12.88 -10.25 -1.09
C THR A 87 -13.98 -9.19 -1.07
N PHE A 88 -13.99 -8.28 -2.03
CA PHE A 88 -14.82 -7.06 -1.99
C PHE A 88 -15.96 -7.03 -3.00
N HIS A 89 -15.99 -7.95 -3.97
CA HIS A 89 -17.06 -8.14 -4.95
C HIS A 89 -17.57 -6.80 -5.51
N GLU A 90 -18.87 -6.52 -5.36
CA GLU A 90 -19.56 -5.35 -5.89
C GLU A 90 -18.99 -4.00 -5.42
N ARG A 91 -18.32 -3.96 -4.26
CA ARG A 91 -17.76 -2.72 -3.73
C ARG A 91 -16.62 -2.20 -4.59
N MET A 92 -15.97 -3.05 -5.39
CA MET A 92 -14.76 -2.73 -6.14
C MET A 92 -14.93 -2.69 -7.65
N ILE A 93 -16.16 -2.75 -8.18
CA ILE A 93 -16.34 -2.82 -9.65
C ILE A 93 -16.03 -1.46 -10.32
N PRO A 94 -15.20 -1.42 -11.38
CA PRO A 94 -14.42 -2.52 -11.92
C PRO A 94 -13.06 -2.67 -11.18
N THR A 95 -12.81 -3.90 -10.71
CA THR A 95 -11.75 -4.22 -9.74
C THR A 95 -10.36 -3.95 -10.28
N THR A 96 -10.14 -4.23 -11.56
CA THR A 96 -8.85 -4.03 -12.23
C THR A 96 -8.45 -2.55 -12.27
N GLU A 97 -9.32 -1.67 -12.75
CA GLU A 97 -9.04 -0.24 -12.91
C GLU A 97 -8.87 0.44 -11.55
N ARG A 98 -9.70 0.06 -10.56
CA ARG A 98 -9.55 0.59 -9.19
C ARG A 98 -8.26 0.11 -8.55
N SER A 99 -7.90 -1.16 -8.71
CA SER A 99 -6.62 -1.69 -8.20
C SER A 99 -5.44 -0.99 -8.86
N LEU A 100 -5.50 -0.79 -10.17
CA LEU A 100 -4.43 -0.09 -10.91
C LEU A 100 -4.30 1.37 -10.47
N ALA A 101 -5.41 2.10 -10.35
CA ALA A 101 -5.41 3.49 -9.89
C ALA A 101 -4.82 3.61 -8.48
N SER A 102 -5.11 2.64 -7.63
CA SER A 102 -4.65 2.64 -6.26
C SER A 102 -3.15 2.30 -6.15
N ILE A 103 -2.65 1.34 -6.95
CA ILE A 103 -1.22 1.07 -7.09
C ILE A 103 -0.49 2.30 -7.65
N ASP A 104 -1.01 2.91 -8.71
CA ASP A 104 -0.44 4.13 -9.32
C ASP A 104 -0.32 5.26 -8.29
N GLN A 105 -1.35 5.45 -7.45
CA GLN A 105 -1.29 6.42 -6.36
C GLN A 105 -0.18 6.09 -5.34
N LEU A 106 -0.04 4.83 -4.93
CA LEU A 106 0.98 4.43 -3.96
C LEU A 106 2.40 4.50 -4.54
N VAL A 107 2.57 4.24 -5.84
CA VAL A 107 3.82 4.45 -6.56
C VAL A 107 4.18 5.93 -6.64
N LYS A 108 3.22 6.81 -6.98
CA LYS A 108 3.41 8.26 -7.00
C LYS A 108 3.82 8.83 -5.64
N LEU A 109 3.36 8.21 -4.56
CA LEU A 109 3.74 8.57 -3.19
C LEU A 109 5.07 7.96 -2.75
N GLY A 110 5.66 7.05 -3.55
CA GLY A 110 6.91 6.36 -3.23
C GLY A 110 6.77 5.25 -2.19
N TYR A 111 5.55 4.80 -1.90
CA TYR A 111 5.28 3.75 -0.91
C TYR A 111 5.36 2.34 -1.49
N VAL A 112 5.24 2.23 -2.82
CA VAL A 112 5.28 0.97 -3.56
C VAL A 112 6.22 1.16 -4.75
N ARG A 113 6.97 0.11 -5.09
CA ARG A 113 7.72 -0.04 -6.34
C ARG A 113 7.10 -1.17 -7.15
N ILE A 114 7.35 -1.14 -8.46
CA ILE A 114 6.88 -2.15 -9.38
C ILE A 114 8.09 -2.78 -10.06
N ASP A 115 8.19 -4.10 -9.96
CA ASP A 115 9.20 -4.89 -10.63
C ASP A 115 8.58 -5.59 -11.86
N PRO A 116 9.21 -5.50 -13.04
CA PRO A 116 8.73 -6.20 -14.22
C PRO A 116 8.85 -7.71 -14.01
N LEU A 117 7.82 -8.47 -14.40
CA LEU A 117 8.00 -9.92 -14.53
C LEU A 117 8.92 -10.17 -15.72
N VAL A 118 10.12 -10.66 -15.44
CA VAL A 118 11.02 -11.18 -16.45
C VAL A 118 10.63 -12.64 -16.67
N ASP A 119 10.16 -12.97 -17.87
CA ASP A 119 10.03 -14.38 -18.26
C ASP A 119 11.43 -14.98 -18.35
N GLU A 120 11.83 -15.75 -17.34
CA GLU A 120 13.12 -16.48 -17.32
C GLU A 120 13.26 -17.46 -18.51
N ASN A 121 12.17 -17.72 -19.24
CA ASN A 121 12.12 -18.60 -20.41
C ASN A 121 12.50 -17.93 -21.75
N LEU A 122 12.88 -16.65 -21.78
CA LEU A 122 13.32 -15.94 -23.00
C LEU A 122 14.84 -15.74 -23.12
N SER A 123 15.61 -16.33 -22.22
CA SER A 123 17.09 -16.28 -22.19
C SER A 123 17.76 -17.66 -22.29
N ALA A 124 17.07 -18.67 -22.82
CA ALA A 124 17.62 -20.00 -23.11
C ALA A 124 17.55 -20.32 -24.61
#